data_AF-M2ZC35-F1
#
_entry.id   AF-M2ZC35-F1
#
_cell.length_a   1.000
_cell.length_b   1.000
_cell.length_c   1.000
_cell.angle_alpha   90.00
_cell.angle_beta   90.00
_cell.angle_gamma   90.00
#
_symmetry.space_group_name_H-M   'P 1'
#
loop_
_entity.id
_entity.type
_entity.pdbx_description
1 polymer ?
#
loop_
_entity_poly.entity_id
_entity_poly.type
_entity_poly.pdbx_seq_one_letter_code
_entity_poly.pdbx_strand_id
1 'polypeptide(L)'
;MRHVIAALMVTVVLFGCAAPPPPPPRMSAEEREEFRQDMLADVEKIDVFLQKTRRGINLTEITLGWFTMILLNELSARDAGLHAHIHHDDANAELYLRNDFQPDPGREIAALDALARQGDSREAEIRLAARESLVCLTTIPSPKTSEEMQRQARTGLIAALVKLRIHLGRIAEAHRIPAEPPAATN
;
A
#
# COMPACT_ATOMS: atom_id res chain seq x y z
N MET A 1 10.17 1.14 73.47
CA MET A 1 11.18 0.52 72.58
C MET A 1 11.08 1.17 71.21
N ARG A 2 12.24 1.44 70.59
CA ARG A 2 12.42 2.14 69.30
C ARG A 2 12.25 1.17 68.10
N HIS A 3 11.98 1.79 66.94
CA HIS A 3 12.01 1.26 65.56
C HIS A 3 10.72 0.51 65.13
N VAL A 4 10.17 0.65 63.91
CA VAL A 4 10.79 0.79 62.57
C VAL A 4 9.80 1.50 61.60
N ILE A 5 10.37 2.25 60.65
CA ILE A 5 9.73 2.91 59.49
C ILE A 5 9.25 1.88 58.46
N ALA A 6 8.07 2.05 57.86
CA ALA A 6 7.83 1.58 56.49
C ALA A 6 6.67 2.35 55.84
N ALA A 7 7.04 3.35 55.04
CA ALA A 7 6.23 3.78 53.91
C ALA A 7 6.32 2.70 52.82
N LEU A 8 5.19 2.28 52.25
CA LEU A 8 5.19 1.73 50.89
C LEU A 8 3.84 1.98 50.22
N MET A 9 3.87 2.87 49.24
CA MET A 9 2.86 2.98 48.19
C MET A 9 2.79 1.66 47.41
N VAL A 10 1.58 1.17 47.15
CA VAL A 10 1.28 0.48 45.90
C VAL A 10 -0.10 0.95 45.43
N THR A 11 -0.09 2.08 44.73
CA THR A 11 -1.16 2.46 43.80
C THR A 11 -1.12 1.44 42.67
N VAL A 12 -1.96 0.40 42.76
CA VAL A 12 -2.20 -0.53 41.65
C VAL A 12 -2.98 0.26 40.60
N VAL A 13 -2.23 0.89 39.70
CA VAL A 13 -2.72 1.37 38.41
C VAL A 13 -3.25 0.14 37.70
N LEU A 14 -4.56 0.10 37.51
CA LEU A 14 -5.28 -0.79 36.61
C LEU A 14 -4.73 -0.61 35.20
N PHE A 15 -3.59 -1.24 34.91
CA PHE A 15 -3.22 -1.62 33.55
C PHE A 15 -4.21 -2.72 33.16
N GLY A 16 -5.35 -2.30 32.61
CA GLY A 16 -6.16 -3.16 31.77
C GLY A 16 -5.28 -3.61 30.62
N CYS A 17 -4.68 -4.80 30.75
CA CYS A 17 -4.16 -5.55 29.63
C CYS A 17 -5.37 -5.87 28.74
N ALA A 18 -5.72 -4.95 27.84
CA ALA A 18 -6.46 -5.33 26.65
C ALA A 18 -5.62 -6.44 26.01
N ALA A 19 -6.19 -7.65 25.93
CA ALA A 19 -5.54 -8.74 25.24
C ALA A 19 -5.13 -8.22 23.86
N PRO A 20 -3.88 -8.44 23.42
CA PRO A 20 -3.48 -8.02 22.09
C PRO A 20 -4.48 -8.60 21.08
N PRO A 21 -4.90 -7.83 20.07
CA PRO A 21 -5.85 -8.31 19.08
C PRO A 21 -5.36 -9.66 18.56
N PRO A 22 -6.27 -10.65 18.37
CA PRO A 22 -5.88 -11.96 17.89
C PRO A 22 -5.07 -11.80 16.60
N PRO A 23 -3.99 -12.59 16.43
CA PRO A 23 -3.19 -12.50 15.23
C PRO A 23 -4.11 -12.69 14.01
N PRO A 24 -3.93 -11.90 12.94
CA PRO A 24 -4.76 -12.05 11.75
C PRO A 24 -4.68 -13.51 11.27
N PRO A 25 -5.80 -14.07 10.77
CA PRO A 25 -5.80 -15.44 10.26
C PRO A 25 -4.67 -15.59 9.24
N ARG A 26 -3.83 -16.61 9.42
CA ARG A 26 -2.74 -16.88 8.48
C ARG A 26 -3.38 -17.19 7.12
N MET A 27 -3.06 -16.40 6.10
CA MET A 27 -3.50 -16.64 4.72
C MET A 27 -3.23 -18.09 4.33
N SER A 28 -4.23 -18.72 3.69
CA SER A 28 -4.07 -20.03 3.08
C SER A 28 -3.01 -19.99 1.97
N ALA A 29 -2.55 -21.16 1.53
CA ALA A 29 -1.64 -21.23 0.40
C ALA A 29 -2.31 -20.70 -0.88
N GLU A 30 -3.57 -21.03 -1.09
CA GLU A 30 -4.39 -20.59 -2.22
C GLU A 30 -4.56 -19.07 -2.22
N GLU A 31 -4.97 -18.47 -1.09
CA GLU A 31 -5.15 -17.01 -0.97
C GLU A 31 -3.84 -16.25 -1.21
N ARG A 32 -2.72 -16.85 -0.81
CA ARG A 32 -1.39 -16.26 -1.01
C ARG A 32 -0.98 -16.30 -2.47
N GLU A 33 -1.24 -17.41 -3.16
CA GLU A 33 -0.96 -17.53 -4.58
C GLU A 33 -1.87 -16.63 -5.41
N GLU A 34 -3.16 -16.55 -5.10
CA GLU A 34 -4.09 -15.61 -5.74
C GLU A 34 -3.59 -14.19 -5.63
N PHE A 35 -3.31 -13.71 -4.41
CA PHE A 35 -2.79 -12.36 -4.21
C PHE A 35 -1.46 -12.13 -4.94
N ARG A 36 -0.58 -13.13 -4.99
CA ARG A 36 0.67 -13.04 -5.76
C ARG A 36 0.41 -12.85 -7.25
N GLN A 37 -0.55 -13.58 -7.81
CA GLN A 37 -0.89 -13.48 -9.23
C GLN A 37 -1.53 -12.13 -9.55
N ASP A 38 -2.36 -11.58 -8.66
CA ASP A 38 -2.93 -10.24 -8.82
C ASP A 38 -1.82 -9.18 -8.91
N MET A 39 -0.83 -9.22 -8.00
CA MET A 39 0.31 -8.31 -8.04
C MET A 39 1.14 -8.43 -9.32
N LEU A 40 1.29 -9.65 -9.87
CA LEU A 40 1.99 -9.85 -11.14
C LEU A 40 1.19 -9.33 -12.33
N ALA A 41 -0.12 -9.54 -12.35
CA ALA A 41 -1.00 -9.01 -13.38
C ALA A 41 -0.97 -7.46 -13.38
N ASP A 42 -0.94 -6.85 -12.21
CA ASP A 42 -0.81 -5.40 -12.08
C ASP A 42 0.58 -4.89 -12.51
N VAL A 43 1.65 -5.65 -12.27
CA VAL A 43 2.99 -5.37 -12.83
C VAL A 43 2.94 -5.35 -14.37
N GLU A 44 2.29 -6.32 -15.00
CA GLU A 44 2.14 -6.36 -16.46
C GLU A 44 1.35 -5.14 -16.98
N LYS A 45 0.29 -4.75 -16.27
CA LYS A 45 -0.51 -3.57 -16.61
C LYS A 45 0.30 -2.28 -16.48
N ILE A 46 1.14 -2.16 -15.45
CA ILE A 46 2.08 -1.04 -15.29
C ILE A 46 3.10 -1.02 -16.43
N ASP A 47 3.60 -2.17 -16.89
CA ASP A 47 4.51 -2.24 -18.03
C ASP A 47 3.86 -1.71 -19.32
N VAL A 48 2.57 -1.98 -19.54
CA VAL A 48 1.78 -1.37 -20.62
C VAL A 48 1.67 0.15 -20.44
N PHE A 49 1.41 0.63 -19.23
CA PHE A 49 1.34 2.07 -18.92
C PHE A 49 2.67 2.79 -19.16
N LEU A 50 3.78 2.17 -18.76
CA LEU A 50 5.14 2.66 -19.02
C LEU A 50 5.42 2.73 -20.52
N GLN A 51 5.08 1.69 -21.27
CA GLN A 51 5.26 1.67 -22.72
C GLN A 51 4.45 2.79 -23.41
N LYS A 52 3.18 2.98 -23.03
CA LYS A 52 2.33 4.06 -23.56
C LYS A 52 2.91 5.44 -23.23
N THR A 53 3.26 5.69 -21.97
CA THR A 53 3.78 6.98 -21.52
C THR A 53 5.11 7.33 -22.20
N ARG A 54 6.02 6.36 -22.36
CA ARG A 54 7.30 6.54 -23.08
C ARG A 54 7.13 6.85 -24.56
N ARG A 55 6.03 6.37 -25.17
CA ARG A 55 5.66 6.69 -26.56
C ARG A 55 4.94 8.04 -26.70
N GLY A 56 4.78 8.79 -25.61
CA GLY A 56 4.06 10.07 -25.60
C GLY A 56 2.54 9.92 -25.59
N ILE A 57 2.01 8.71 -25.39
CA ILE A 57 0.57 8.49 -25.24
C ILE A 57 0.21 8.81 -23.79
N ASN A 58 -0.59 9.86 -23.58
CA ASN A 58 -1.04 10.25 -22.26
C ASN A 58 -2.06 9.23 -21.73
N LEU A 59 -1.84 8.74 -20.51
CA LEU A 59 -2.84 7.97 -19.77
C LEU A 59 -3.91 8.92 -19.24
N THR A 60 -5.17 8.47 -19.23
CA THR A 60 -6.28 9.30 -18.75
C THR A 60 -6.46 9.14 -17.25
N GLU A 61 -7.03 10.18 -16.61
CA GLU A 61 -7.47 10.13 -15.21
C GLU A 61 -8.40 8.94 -14.96
N ILE A 62 -9.27 8.60 -15.91
CA ILE A 62 -10.16 7.43 -15.80
C ILE A 62 -9.36 6.12 -15.76
N THR A 63 -8.37 5.96 -16.65
CA THR A 63 -7.59 4.72 -16.73
C THR A 63 -6.74 4.51 -15.48
N LEU A 64 -6.02 5.55 -15.04
CA LEU A 64 -5.17 5.45 -13.86
C LEU A 64 -5.99 5.48 -12.56
N GLY A 65 -7.09 6.23 -12.51
CA GLY A 65 -8.00 6.29 -11.37
C GLY A 65 -8.65 4.94 -11.09
N TRP A 66 -9.19 4.27 -12.13
CA TRP A 66 -9.74 2.94 -11.99
C TRP A 66 -8.69 1.93 -11.53
N PHE A 67 -7.52 1.93 -12.18
CA PHE A 67 -6.41 1.06 -11.79
C PHE A 67 -6.01 1.26 -10.33
N THR A 68 -5.85 2.51 -9.90
CA THR A 68 -5.51 2.86 -8.52
C THR A 68 -6.59 2.39 -7.55
N MET A 69 -7.86 2.62 -7.85
CA MET A 69 -8.97 2.18 -6.99
C MET A 69 -8.98 0.66 -6.78
N ILE A 70 -8.80 -0.14 -7.84
CA ILE A 70 -8.71 -1.60 -7.74
C ILE A 70 -7.52 -1.98 -6.86
N LEU A 71 -6.33 -1.46 -7.20
CA LEU A 71 -5.10 -1.79 -6.49
C LEU A 71 -5.18 -1.40 -5.01
N LEU A 72 -5.82 -0.29 -4.65
CA LEU A 72 -6.01 0.11 -3.25
C LEU A 72 -6.93 -0.86 -2.50
N ASN A 73 -7.95 -1.44 -3.13
CA ASN A 73 -8.81 -2.44 -2.51
C ASN A 73 -8.05 -3.77 -2.29
N GLU A 74 -7.34 -4.26 -3.31
CA GLU A 74 -6.49 -5.45 -3.22
C GLU A 74 -5.40 -5.27 -2.14
N LEU A 75 -4.77 -4.10 -2.20
CA LEU A 75 -3.98 -3.42 -1.18
C LEU A 75 -4.45 -3.67 0.25
N SER A 76 -5.57 -3.00 0.52
CA SER A 76 -6.19 -2.88 1.84
C SER A 76 -6.69 -4.22 2.36
N ALA A 77 -7.09 -5.14 1.49
CA ALA A 77 -7.51 -6.47 1.91
C ALA A 77 -6.40 -7.25 2.62
N ARG A 78 -5.12 -6.87 2.45
CA ARG A 78 -3.95 -7.59 2.99
C ARG A 78 -3.17 -6.83 4.06
N ASP A 79 -3.51 -5.57 4.34
CA ASP A 79 -2.85 -4.77 5.38
C ASP A 79 -3.89 -4.01 6.21
N ALA A 80 -4.03 -4.37 7.49
CA ALA A 80 -5.06 -3.81 8.37
C ALA A 80 -4.87 -2.30 8.64
N GLY A 81 -3.62 -1.83 8.67
CA GLY A 81 -3.32 -0.40 8.84
C GLY A 81 -3.76 0.43 7.63
N LEU A 82 -3.44 -0.06 6.42
CA LEU A 82 -3.89 0.52 5.16
C LEU A 82 -5.41 0.45 5.03
N HIS A 83 -6.01 -0.69 5.40
CA HIS A 83 -7.46 -0.85 5.43
C HIS A 83 -8.13 0.20 6.30
N ALA A 84 -7.68 0.35 7.55
CA ALA A 84 -8.24 1.34 8.48
C ALA A 84 -8.08 2.78 7.97
N HIS A 85 -7.00 3.06 7.22
CA HIS A 85 -6.78 4.39 6.64
C HIS A 85 -7.69 4.65 5.43
N ILE A 86 -7.80 3.71 4.49
CA ILE A 86 -8.57 3.89 3.24
C ILE A 86 -10.07 3.72 3.47
N HIS A 87 -10.46 2.78 4.34
CA HIS A 87 -11.86 2.46 4.65
C HIS A 87 -12.34 3.07 5.96
N HIS A 88 -11.73 4.19 6.38
CA HIS A 88 -12.22 4.94 7.53
C HIS A 88 -13.65 5.45 7.26
N ASP A 89 -14.46 5.58 8.30
CA ASP A 89 -15.85 6.06 8.20
C ASP A 89 -16.70 5.31 7.15
N ASP A 90 -16.50 3.99 7.04
CA ASP A 90 -17.14 3.10 6.06
C ASP A 90 -16.89 3.48 4.58
N ALA A 91 -15.84 4.26 4.32
CA ALA A 91 -15.43 4.60 2.97
C ALA A 91 -15.02 3.35 2.18
N ASN A 92 -15.26 3.38 0.86
CA ASN A 92 -14.57 2.49 -0.06
C ASN A 92 -13.44 3.26 -0.76
N ALA A 93 -12.57 2.58 -1.52
CA ALA A 93 -11.47 3.23 -2.20
C ALA A 93 -11.92 4.37 -3.15
N GLU A 94 -13.10 4.29 -3.75
CA GLU A 94 -13.64 5.39 -4.58
C GLU A 94 -13.96 6.63 -3.74
N LEU A 95 -14.65 6.44 -2.61
CA LEU A 95 -14.99 7.51 -1.67
C LEU A 95 -13.73 8.14 -1.09
N TYR A 96 -12.75 7.33 -0.69
CA TYR A 96 -11.44 7.80 -0.23
C TYR A 96 -10.76 8.67 -1.29
N LEU A 97 -10.68 8.19 -2.54
CA LEU A 97 -10.04 8.94 -3.61
C LEU A 97 -10.71 10.29 -3.86
N ARG A 98 -12.05 10.36 -3.75
CA ARG A 98 -12.83 11.57 -4.00
C ARG A 98 -12.86 12.54 -2.82
N ASN A 99 -13.01 12.04 -1.61
CA ASN A 99 -13.30 12.86 -0.44
C ASN A 99 -12.05 13.23 0.36
N ASP A 100 -11.01 12.40 0.33
CA ASP A 100 -9.79 12.59 1.12
C ASP A 100 -8.60 12.94 0.23
N PHE A 101 -8.35 12.10 -0.77
CA PHE A 101 -7.18 12.29 -1.64
C PHE A 101 -7.33 13.48 -2.57
N GLN A 102 -8.45 13.60 -3.29
CA GLN A 102 -8.61 14.68 -4.28
C GLN A 102 -8.50 16.10 -3.68
N PRO A 103 -9.03 16.38 -2.47
CA PRO A 103 -8.86 17.70 -1.84
C PRO A 103 -7.43 17.99 -1.36
N ASP A 104 -6.68 16.99 -0.89
CA ASP A 104 -5.30 17.16 -0.43
C ASP A 104 -4.40 15.95 -0.75
N PRO A 105 -3.95 15.81 -2.03
CA PRO A 105 -3.15 14.68 -2.45
C PRO A 105 -1.82 14.56 -1.68
N GLY A 106 -1.24 15.71 -1.32
CA GLY A 106 0.05 15.78 -0.63
C GLY A 106 -0.02 15.20 0.77
N ARG A 107 -1.09 15.51 1.51
CA ARG A 107 -1.34 14.97 2.86
C ARG A 107 -1.49 13.45 2.82
N GLU A 108 -2.30 12.92 1.91
CA GLU A 108 -2.54 11.47 1.83
C GLU A 108 -1.29 10.69 1.41
N ILE A 109 -0.52 11.18 0.44
CA ILE A 109 0.77 10.57 0.06
C ILE A 109 1.75 10.57 1.24
N ALA A 110 1.77 11.64 2.05
CA ALA A 110 2.61 11.71 3.25
C ALA A 110 2.10 10.79 4.37
N ALA A 111 0.78 10.61 4.51
CA ALA A 111 0.17 9.71 5.49
C ALA A 111 0.54 8.26 5.19
N LEU A 112 0.45 7.81 3.93
CA LEU A 112 0.87 6.46 3.53
C LEU A 112 2.38 6.23 3.71
N ASP A 113 3.21 7.26 3.49
CA ASP A 113 4.64 7.19 3.80
C ASP A 113 4.91 7.01 5.30
N ALA A 114 4.18 7.73 6.14
CA ALA A 114 4.27 7.60 7.59
C ALA A 114 3.79 6.24 8.08
N LEU A 115 2.71 5.71 7.49
CA LEU A 115 2.19 4.36 7.76
C LEU A 115 3.23 3.30 7.35
N ALA A 116 3.88 3.45 6.20
CA ALA A 116 4.91 2.51 5.75
C ALA A 116 6.10 2.43 6.73
N ARG A 117 6.42 3.52 7.44
CA ARG A 117 7.48 3.57 8.45
C ARG A 117 7.12 2.91 9.78
N GLN A 118 5.84 2.57 10.01
CA GLN A 118 5.36 1.98 11.27
C GLN A 118 5.21 0.46 11.21
N GLY A 119 5.13 -0.12 10.00
CA GLY A 119 4.89 -1.55 9.79
C GLY A 119 6.18 -2.38 9.77
N ASP A 120 6.01 -3.70 9.73
CA ASP A 120 7.10 -4.58 9.37
C ASP A 120 7.50 -4.42 7.89
N SER A 121 8.58 -5.07 7.46
CA SER A 121 9.08 -4.92 6.09
C SER A 121 8.09 -5.34 5.00
N ARG A 122 7.13 -6.24 5.30
CA ARG A 122 6.15 -6.72 4.32
C ARG A 122 4.99 -5.75 4.20
N GLU A 123 4.45 -5.28 5.32
CA GLU A 123 3.43 -4.25 5.36
C GLU A 123 3.93 -2.92 4.76
N ALA A 124 5.21 -2.60 4.98
CA ALA A 124 5.84 -1.41 4.42
C ALA A 124 5.78 -1.40 2.89
N GLU A 125 6.09 -2.51 2.21
CA GLU A 125 6.04 -2.60 0.74
C GLU A 125 4.60 -2.44 0.21
N ILE A 126 3.60 -3.01 0.90
CA ILE A 126 2.18 -2.80 0.58
C ILE A 126 1.79 -1.32 0.66
N ARG A 127 2.16 -0.65 1.76
CA ARG A 127 1.83 0.77 1.98
C ARG A 127 2.58 1.69 1.01
N LEU A 128 3.82 1.34 0.65
CA LEU A 128 4.58 2.06 -0.38
C LEU A 128 3.98 1.86 -1.78
N ALA A 129 3.47 0.67 -2.12
CA ALA A 129 2.75 0.46 -3.36
C ALA A 129 1.48 1.34 -3.43
N ALA A 130 0.68 1.36 -2.35
CA ALA A 130 -0.48 2.25 -2.26
C ALA A 130 -0.09 3.74 -2.39
N ARG A 131 1.03 4.14 -1.77
CA ARG A 131 1.56 5.50 -1.90
C ARG A 131 1.92 5.86 -3.33
N GLU A 132 2.67 4.99 -4.02
CA GLU A 132 3.13 5.28 -5.39
C GLU A 132 1.98 5.24 -6.41
N SER A 133 0.91 4.48 -6.16
CA SER A 133 -0.30 4.56 -6.98
C SER A 133 -0.99 5.93 -6.86
N LEU A 134 -1.05 6.51 -5.66
CA LEU A 134 -1.53 7.89 -5.47
C LEU A 134 -0.61 8.92 -6.15
N VAL A 135 0.71 8.75 -6.07
CA VAL A 135 1.68 9.63 -6.77
C VAL A 135 1.43 9.59 -8.29
N CYS A 136 1.10 8.44 -8.88
CA CYS A 136 0.76 8.33 -10.30
C CYS A 136 -0.41 9.26 -10.67
N LEU A 137 -1.42 9.39 -9.81
CA LEU A 137 -2.58 10.27 -10.06
C LEU A 137 -2.20 11.76 -10.05
N THR A 138 -1.19 12.15 -9.28
CA THR A 138 -0.70 13.56 -9.22
C THR A 138 0.19 13.95 -10.41
N THR A 139 0.63 12.98 -11.22
CA THR A 139 1.61 13.18 -12.29
C THR A 139 1.03 12.98 -13.69
N ILE A 140 -0.29 12.87 -13.81
CA ILE A 140 -0.98 12.71 -15.10
C ILE A 140 -0.79 13.98 -15.94
N PRO A 141 -0.21 13.90 -17.16
CA PRO A 141 -0.03 15.06 -18.02
C PRO A 141 -1.38 15.66 -18.43
N SER A 142 -1.58 16.95 -18.13
CA SER A 142 -2.78 17.67 -18.53
C SER A 142 -2.61 18.29 -19.93
N PRO A 143 -3.52 18.03 -20.89
CA PRO A 143 -3.44 18.60 -22.24
C PRO A 143 -3.62 20.12 -22.26
N LYS A 144 -4.11 20.71 -21.15
CA LYS A 144 -4.30 22.16 -21.00
C LYS A 144 -3.02 22.89 -20.58
N THR A 145 -1.95 22.16 -20.26
CA THR A 145 -0.67 22.72 -19.83
C THR A 145 0.33 22.79 -20.98
N SER A 146 1.42 23.56 -20.82
CA SER A 146 2.46 23.69 -21.83
C SER A 146 3.13 22.36 -22.14
N GLU A 147 3.74 22.23 -23.33
CA GLU A 147 4.46 21.02 -23.72
C GLU A 147 5.55 20.63 -22.71
N GLU A 148 6.23 21.63 -22.15
CA GLU A 148 7.28 21.40 -21.15
C GLU A 148 6.71 20.86 -19.84
N MET A 149 5.58 21.42 -19.36
CA MET A 149 4.89 20.88 -18.20
C MET A 149 4.39 19.46 -18.43
N GLN A 150 3.85 19.17 -19.63
CA GLN A 150 3.44 17.81 -19.98
C GLN A 150 4.63 16.84 -20.04
N ARG A 151 5.80 17.29 -20.52
CA ARG A 151 7.04 16.51 -20.54
C ARG A 151 7.50 16.19 -19.12
N GLN A 152 7.50 17.19 -18.24
CA GLN A 152 7.85 17.03 -16.83
C GLN A 152 6.89 16.07 -16.12
N ALA A 153 5.58 16.22 -16.34
CA ALA A 153 4.57 15.33 -15.81
C ALA A 153 4.78 13.88 -16.28
N ARG A 154 5.06 13.66 -17.58
CA ARG A 154 5.40 12.32 -18.10
C ARG A 154 6.62 11.72 -17.42
N THR A 155 7.68 12.49 -17.20
CA THR A 155 8.86 12.02 -16.45
C THR A 155 8.50 11.63 -15.02
N GLY A 156 7.70 12.44 -14.34
CA GLY A 156 7.19 12.16 -12.99
C GLY A 156 6.36 10.88 -12.95
N LEU A 157 5.43 10.72 -13.90
CA LEU A 157 4.57 9.54 -14.01
C LEU A 157 5.38 8.27 -14.30
N ILE A 158 6.37 8.35 -15.19
CA ILE A 158 7.28 7.22 -15.45
C ILE A 158 8.01 6.82 -14.17
N ALA A 159 8.53 7.77 -13.40
CA ALA A 159 9.24 7.48 -12.16
C ALA A 159 8.32 6.82 -11.12
N ALA A 160 7.09 7.32 -10.97
CA ALA A 160 6.08 6.76 -10.05
C ALA A 160 5.69 5.33 -10.47
N LEU A 161 5.39 5.11 -11.75
CA LEU A 161 5.06 3.78 -12.29
C LEU A 161 6.21 2.78 -12.10
N VAL A 162 7.47 3.21 -12.28
CA VAL A 162 8.64 2.34 -12.05
C VAL A 162 8.73 1.93 -10.57
N LYS A 163 8.55 2.87 -9.64
CA LYS A 163 8.56 2.54 -8.21
C LYS A 163 7.41 1.62 -7.83
N LEU A 164 6.20 1.91 -8.31
CA LEU A 164 5.04 1.06 -8.10
C LEU A 164 5.31 -0.37 -8.56
N ARG A 165 5.82 -0.53 -9.78
CA ARG A 165 6.22 -1.84 -10.33
C ARG A 165 7.21 -2.58 -9.43
N ILE A 166 8.20 -1.87 -8.88
CA ILE A 166 9.20 -2.46 -7.98
C ILE A 166 8.54 -2.96 -6.69
N HIS A 167 7.67 -2.15 -6.07
CA HIS A 167 6.96 -2.53 -4.84
C HIS A 167 6.05 -3.74 -5.08
N LEU A 168 5.23 -3.72 -6.14
CA LEU A 168 4.38 -4.86 -6.47
C LEU A 168 5.19 -6.14 -6.76
N GLY A 169 6.32 -6.03 -7.47
CA GLY A 169 7.21 -7.18 -7.69
C GLY A 169 7.81 -7.74 -6.40
N ARG A 170 8.16 -6.89 -5.43
CA ARG A 170 8.65 -7.33 -4.11
C ARG A 170 7.55 -7.98 -3.30
N ILE A 171 6.34 -7.43 -3.32
CA ILE A 171 5.16 -8.03 -2.68
C ILE A 171 4.94 -9.42 -3.29
N ALA A 172 4.91 -9.55 -4.62
CA ALA A 172 4.73 -10.83 -5.28
C ALA A 172 5.79 -11.87 -4.86
N GLU A 173 7.08 -11.50 -4.87
CA GLU A 173 8.14 -12.43 -4.47
C GLU A 173 8.04 -12.85 -2.99
N ALA A 174 7.67 -11.93 -2.10
CA ALA A 174 7.47 -12.23 -0.69
C ALA A 174 6.31 -13.22 -0.42
N HIS A 175 5.40 -13.38 -1.39
CA HIS A 175 4.26 -14.29 -1.30
C HIS A 175 4.47 -15.58 -2.10
N ARG A 176 5.63 -15.78 -2.71
CA ARG A 176 5.95 -17.00 -3.44
C ARG A 176 5.87 -18.23 -2.52
N ILE A 177 5.13 -19.26 -2.97
CA ILE A 177 5.11 -20.55 -2.31
C ILE A 177 6.36 -21.33 -2.76
N PRO A 178 7.19 -21.83 -1.83
CA PRO A 178 8.32 -22.69 -2.17
C PRO A 178 7.84 -23.94 -2.91
N ALA A 179 8.55 -24.35 -3.97
CA ALA A 179 8.28 -25.65 -4.57
C ALA A 179 8.57 -26.76 -3.54
N GLU A 180 7.69 -27.76 -3.45
CA GLU A 180 8.01 -28.97 -2.70
C GLU A 180 9.29 -29.59 -3.29
N PRO A 181 10.28 -29.96 -2.45
CA PRO A 181 11.44 -30.69 -2.94
C PRO A 181 10.96 -32.01 -3.58
N PRO A 182 11.62 -32.48 -4.65
CA PRO A 182 11.21 -33.70 -5.33
C PRO A 182 11.13 -34.84 -4.30
N ALA A 183 9.99 -35.56 -4.32
CA ALA A 183 9.80 -36.71 -3.45
C ALA A 183 10.99 -37.66 -3.63
N ALA A 184 11.71 -37.94 -2.55
CA ALA A 184 12.80 -38.89 -2.56
C ALA A 184 12.24 -40.25 -3.00
N THR A 185 12.54 -40.63 -4.24
CA THR A 185 12.29 -41.99 -4.74
C THR A 185 13.23 -42.92 -3.97
N ASN A 186 12.66 -43.71 -3.06
CA ASN A 186 13.32 -44.86 -2.44
C ASN A 186 13.43 -46.01 -3.44
#